data_AF-A0A4P6JL93-F1
#
_entry.id   AF-A0A4P6JL93-F1
#
_cell.length_a   1.000
_cell.length_b   1.000
_cell.length_c   1.000
_cell.angle_alpha   90.00
_cell.angle_beta   90.00
_cell.angle_gamma   90.00
#
_symmetry.space_group_name_H-M   'P 1'
#
loop_
_entity.id
_entity.type
_entity.pdbx_description
1 polymer ?
#
loop_
_entity_poly.entity_id
_entity_poly.type
_entity_poly.pdbx_seq_one_letter_code
_entity_poly.pdbx_strand_id
1 'polypeptide(L)'
;MSNASNNQSCPPTQQTILTVLGRLNQAYRAYNPSLPSHMRVQLTTTFYQHYRWLLSWRIPFRFDQVQRCYLPLASLYNSMSGAY
;
A
#
# COMPACT_ATOMS: atom_id res chain seq x y z
N MET A 1 -34.11 -13.90 17.69
CA MET A 1 -33.27 -14.43 16.60
C MET A 1 -32.44 -13.28 16.05
N SER A 2 -31.20 -13.14 16.51
CA SER A 2 -30.31 -12.04 16.10
C SER A 2 -29.17 -12.65 15.31
N ASN A 3 -29.22 -12.52 13.99
CA ASN A 3 -28.14 -12.94 13.11
C ASN A 3 -26.94 -12.02 13.33
N ALA A 4 -26.00 -12.46 14.16
CA ALA A 4 -24.67 -11.89 14.21
C ALA A 4 -24.02 -12.17 12.85
N SER A 5 -24.06 -11.19 11.94
CA SER A 5 -23.24 -11.20 10.73
C SER A 5 -21.79 -11.34 11.16
N ASN A 6 -21.27 -12.55 11.03
CA ASN A 6 -19.85 -12.83 11.00
C ASN A 6 -19.25 -11.96 9.90
N ASN A 7 -18.74 -10.78 10.26
CA ASN A 7 -17.84 -10.00 9.42
C ASN A 7 -16.50 -10.74 9.33
N GLN A 8 -16.52 -11.95 8.77
CA GLN A 8 -15.34 -12.57 8.19
C GLN A 8 -14.93 -11.66 7.04
N SER A 9 -14.04 -10.71 7.35
CA SER A 9 -13.35 -9.98 6.32
C SER A 9 -12.60 -11.04 5.50
N CYS A 10 -13.08 -11.33 4.29
CA CYS A 10 -12.39 -12.23 3.39
C CYS A 10 -10.97 -11.70 3.15
N PRO A 11 -9.97 -12.58 3.04
CA PRO A 11 -8.62 -12.15 2.72
C PRO A 11 -8.63 -11.31 1.44
N PRO A 12 -7.92 -10.17 1.41
CA PRO A 12 -7.91 -9.29 0.25
C PRO A 12 -7.30 -10.01 -0.95
N THR A 13 -7.94 -9.87 -2.10
CA THR A 13 -7.41 -10.42 -3.35
C THR A 13 -6.10 -9.72 -3.75
N GLN A 14 -5.25 -10.42 -4.51
CA GLN A 14 -4.02 -9.82 -5.04
C GLN A 14 -4.28 -8.52 -5.83
N GLN A 15 -5.36 -8.47 -6.62
CA GLN A 15 -5.77 -7.28 -7.36
C GLN A 15 -6.05 -6.09 -6.41
N THR A 16 -6.73 -6.34 -5.30
CA THR A 16 -7.01 -5.32 -4.27
C THR A 16 -5.71 -4.82 -3.65
N ILE A 17 -4.79 -5.72 -3.33
CA ILE A 17 -3.49 -5.38 -2.74
C ILE A 17 -2.68 -4.50 -3.70
N LEU A 18 -2.59 -4.88 -4.98
CA LEU A 18 -1.90 -4.10 -6.01
C LEU A 18 -2.55 -2.72 -6.19
N THR A 19 -3.88 -2.65 -6.14
CA THR A 19 -4.62 -1.38 -6.22
C THR A 19 -4.28 -0.46 -5.04
N VAL A 20 -4.26 -1.00 -3.81
CA VAL A 20 -3.92 -0.22 -2.61
C VAL A 20 -2.47 0.24 -2.64
N LEU A 21 -1.53 -0.62 -3.05
CA LEU A 21 -0.12 -0.25 -3.24
C LEU A 21 0.03 0.84 -4.31
N GLY A 22 -0.72 0.75 -5.41
CA GLY A 22 -0.75 1.80 -6.44
C GLY A 22 -1.19 3.15 -5.89
N ARG A 23 -2.28 3.19 -5.11
CA ARG A 23 -2.76 4.42 -4.46
C ARG A 23 -1.77 4.96 -3.43
N LEU A 24 -1.15 4.09 -2.65
CA LEU A 24 -0.11 4.45 -1.69
C LEU A 24 1.10 5.09 -2.40
N ASN A 25 1.54 4.50 -3.51
CA ASN A 25 2.63 5.03 -4.33
C ASN A 25 2.27 6.37 -4.97
N GLN A 26 1.04 6.53 -5.44
CA GLN A 26 0.55 7.81 -5.97
C GLN A 26 0.57 8.90 -4.90
N ALA A 27 0.07 8.62 -3.70
CA ALA A 27 0.09 9.57 -2.59
C ALA A 27 1.52 9.96 -2.20
N TYR A 28 2.43 8.98 -2.16
CA TYR A 28 3.86 9.22 -1.90
C TYR A 28 4.50 10.13 -2.96
N ARG A 29 4.27 9.85 -4.25
CA ARG A 29 4.84 10.62 -5.37
C ARG A 29 4.23 12.01 -5.51
N ALA A 30 2.95 12.17 -5.17
CA ALA A 30 2.25 13.45 -5.22
C ALA A 30 2.61 14.37 -4.05
N TYR A 31 3.22 13.84 -2.97
CA TYR A 31 3.61 14.66 -1.84
C TYR A 31 4.72 15.64 -2.24
N ASN A 32 4.41 16.93 -2.13
CA ASN A 32 5.34 18.01 -2.38
C ASN A 32 5.23 19.04 -1.24
N PRO A 33 6.34 19.39 -0.56
CA PRO A 33 6.34 20.36 0.53
C PRO A 33 5.78 21.74 0.18
N SER A 34 5.86 22.12 -1.10
CA SER A 34 5.35 23.40 -1.63
C SER A 34 3.82 23.41 -1.83
N LEU A 35 3.13 22.27 -1.63
CA LEU A 35 1.68 22.23 -1.70
C LEU A 35 1.04 22.97 -0.51
N PRO A 36 -0.19 23.50 -0.70
CA PRO A 36 -1.00 24.01 0.39
C PRO A 36 -1.15 22.99 1.53
N SER A 37 -1.22 23.49 2.76
CA SER A 37 -1.29 22.66 3.97
C SER A 37 -2.41 21.63 3.92
N HIS A 38 -3.61 22.02 3.47
CA HIS A 38 -4.77 21.12 3.36
C HIS A 38 -4.52 19.95 2.38
N MET A 39 -3.86 20.22 1.24
CA MET A 39 -3.49 19.16 0.28
C MET A 39 -2.44 18.21 0.86
N ARG A 40 -1.44 18.74 1.58
CA ARG A 40 -0.44 17.91 2.27
C ARG A 40 -1.12 16.98 3.28
N VAL A 41 -2.04 17.51 4.10
CA VAL A 41 -2.80 16.72 5.08
C VAL A 41 -3.62 15.63 4.39
N GLN A 42 -4.31 15.93 3.28
CA GLN A 42 -5.07 14.94 2.51
C GLN A 42 -4.18 13.81 1.98
N LEU A 43 -3.02 14.16 1.40
CA LEU A 43 -2.06 13.18 0.88
C LEU A 43 -1.48 12.30 1.98
N THR A 44 -1.04 12.90 3.10
CA THR A 44 -0.52 12.15 4.24
C THR A 44 -1.58 11.25 4.86
N THR A 45 -2.82 11.72 4.96
CA THR A 45 -3.95 10.92 5.47
C THR A 45 -4.22 9.73 4.57
N THR A 46 -4.30 9.95 3.26
CA THR A 46 -4.51 8.90 2.26
C THR A 46 -3.38 7.87 2.30
N PHE A 47 -2.13 8.33 2.35
CA PHE A 47 -0.97 7.48 2.49
C PHE A 47 -1.07 6.61 3.76
N TYR A 48 -1.35 7.23 4.91
CA TYR A 48 -1.43 6.55 6.19
C TYR A 48 -2.55 5.50 6.23
N GLN A 49 -3.73 5.82 5.67
CA GLN A 49 -4.85 4.88 5.58
C GLN A 49 -4.48 3.61 4.79
N HIS A 50 -3.89 3.78 3.61
CA HIS A 50 -3.47 2.64 2.79
C HIS A 50 -2.34 1.85 3.43
N TYR A 51 -1.38 2.53 4.07
CA TYR A 51 -0.27 1.88 4.76
C TYR A 51 -0.78 1.03 5.94
N ARG A 52 -1.67 1.60 6.77
CA ARG A 52 -2.29 0.91 7.90
C ARG A 52 -3.14 -0.27 7.46
N TRP A 53 -3.86 -0.15 6.35
CA TRP A 53 -4.62 -1.26 5.79
C TRP A 53 -3.72 -2.42 5.36
N LEU A 54 -2.58 -2.14 4.71
CA LEU A 54 -1.62 -3.20 4.35
C LEU A 54 -1.06 -3.90 5.60
N LEU A 55 -0.77 -3.12 6.65
CA LEU A 55 -0.30 -3.65 7.93
C LEU A 55 -1.36 -4.47 8.67
N SER A 56 -2.62 -4.04 8.68
CA SER A 56 -3.69 -4.77 9.36
C SER A 56 -3.91 -6.16 8.75
N TRP A 57 -3.70 -6.28 7.44
CA TRP A 57 -3.77 -7.54 6.71
C TRP A 57 -2.46 -8.33 6.72
N ARG A 58 -1.41 -7.84 7.40
CA ARG A 58 -0.07 -8.44 7.41
C ARG A 58 0.49 -8.72 6.01
N ILE A 59 0.14 -7.88 5.05
CA ILE A 59 0.62 -8.02 3.67
C ILE A 59 2.11 -7.66 3.66
N PRO A 60 3.00 -8.52 3.14
CA PRO A 60 4.41 -8.19 3.04
C PRO A 60 4.66 -7.30 1.81
N PHE A 61 5.17 -6.09 2.04
CA PHE A 61 5.59 -5.14 1.01
C PHE A 61 6.87 -4.41 1.45
N ARG A 62 7.64 -3.90 0.50
CA ARG A 62 8.90 -3.20 0.76
C ARG A 62 9.00 -1.96 -0.10
N PHE A 63 9.74 -0.96 0.37
CA PHE A 63 10.08 0.21 -0.42
C PHE A 63 11.29 -0.09 -1.30
N ASP A 64 11.12 0.05 -2.60
CA ASP A 64 12.21 0.06 -3.58
C ASP A 64 12.75 1.48 -3.70
N GLN A 65 14.02 1.65 -3.31
CA GLN A 65 14.71 2.93 -3.38
C GLN A 65 15.02 3.36 -4.83
N VAL A 66 15.25 2.41 -5.74
CA VAL A 66 15.59 2.68 -7.14
C VAL A 66 14.37 3.23 -7.86
N GLN A 67 13.23 2.54 -7.72
CA GLN A 67 11.97 2.95 -8.37
C GLN A 67 11.15 3.96 -7.56
N ARG A 68 11.61 4.28 -6.34
CA ARG A 68 10.93 5.14 -5.36
C ARG A 68 9.44 4.78 -5.21
N CYS A 69 9.16 3.50 -5.00
CA CYS A 69 7.82 2.96 -4.86
C CYS A 69 7.79 1.77 -3.90
N TYR A 70 6.63 1.49 -3.34
CA TYR A 70 6.35 0.31 -2.56
C TYR A 70 5.87 -0.82 -3.48
N LEU A 71 6.49 -1.98 -3.34
CA LEU A 71 6.21 -3.18 -4.13
C LEU A 71 5.85 -4.35 -3.21
N PRO A 72 5.03 -5.31 -3.68
CA PRO A 72 4.84 -6.57 -2.99
C PRO A 72 6.18 -7.29 -2.79
N LEU A 73 6.34 -7.97 -1.66
CA LEU A 73 7.58 -8.70 -1.35
C LEU A 73 7.93 -9.74 -2.44
N ALA A 74 6.92 -10.44 -2.98
CA ALA A 74 7.07 -11.44 -4.02
C ALA A 74 7.65 -10.88 -5.33
N SER A 75 7.42 -9.59 -5.63
CA SER A 75 7.94 -8.96 -6.86
C SER A 75 9.46 -8.76 -6.83
N LEU A 76 10.08 -8.73 -5.65
CA LEU A 76 11.52 -8.48 -5.49
C LEU A 76 12.36 -9.76 -5.61
N TYR A 77 11.76 -10.94 -5.42
CA TYR A 77 12.47 -12.21 -5.58
C TYR A 77 12.89 -12.47 -7.03
N ASN A 78 12.11 -11.99 -8.01
CA ASN A 78 12.47 -12.09 -9.42
C ASN A 78 13.64 -11.18 -9.84
N SER A 79 13.93 -10.11 -9.08
CA SER A 79 15.04 -9.20 -9.42
C SER A 79 16.40 -9.64 -8.91
N MET A 80 16.49 -10.57 -7.94
CA MET A 80 17.77 -11.08 -7.41
C MET A 80 18.18 -12.44 -8.01
N SER A 81 17.33 -13.09 -8.82
CA SER A 81 17.62 -14.41 -9.37
C SER A 81 18.42 -14.39 -10.69
N GLY A 82 18.94 -13.23 -11.09
CA GLY A 82 19.63 -13.01 -12.37
C GLY A 82 21.15 -12.76 -12.27
N ALA A 83 21.80 -13.26 -11.22
CA ALA A 83 23.26 -13.20 -11.09
C ALA A 83 23.81 -14.55 -10.63
N TYR A 84 24.00 -15.46 -11.58
CA TYR A 84 24.89 -16.61 -11.48
C TYR A 84 25.75 -16.66 -12.74
#